data_AF-A0A8H6UZF1-F1
#
_entry.id   AF-A0A8H6UZF1-F1
#
_cell.length_a   1.000
_cell.length_b   1.000
_cell.length_c   1.000
_cell.angle_alpha   90.00
_cell.angle_beta   90.00
_cell.angle_gamma   90.00
#
_symmetry.space_group_name_H-M   'P 1'
#
loop_
_entity.id
_entity.type
_entity.pdbx_description
1 polymer ?
#
loop_
_entity_poly.entity_id
_entity_poly.type
_entity_poly.pdbx_seq_one_letter_code
_entity_poly.pdbx_strand_id
1 'polypeptide(L)'
;MAVYDTENLEEVTQFREALDAAPAWLLNKILRDVCIRVPAARPLVSHSLLVTEDQVAIKGDDSDSDSESDTHSESDADNGSESETSKHKREPANGILEVIEPKVPAPVERKRLRRRYALCFNCEEEYDVTLNDEVSCLYHPELPEPDEDAWADHDEYVHGDINTKEMREEYPDGFYYPCCDREYGEEGCEVDWHEEDTSGRKRRKY
;
A
#
# COMPACT_ATOMS: atom_id res chain seq x y z
N MET A 1 24.00 -41.70 -0.49
CA MET A 1 24.25 -40.37 0.12
C MET A 1 24.22 -39.37 -1.01
N ALA A 2 23.15 -38.58 -1.11
CA ALA A 2 23.01 -37.55 -2.13
C ALA A 2 23.97 -36.40 -1.78
N VAL A 3 24.97 -36.18 -2.64
CA VAL A 3 25.83 -35.01 -2.61
C VAL A 3 25.27 -34.06 -3.66
N TYR A 4 24.19 -33.37 -3.32
CA TYR A 4 23.63 -32.30 -4.13
C TYR A 4 23.34 -31.12 -3.20
N ASP A 5 23.65 -29.91 -3.69
CA ASP A 5 23.21 -28.60 -3.18
C ASP A 5 23.99 -27.88 -2.06
N THR A 6 25.23 -28.24 -1.71
CA THR A 6 26.01 -27.36 -0.80
C THR A 6 26.61 -26.15 -1.51
N GLU A 7 27.16 -26.32 -2.72
CA GLU A 7 27.77 -25.23 -3.50
C GLU A 7 26.72 -24.18 -3.93
N ASN A 8 25.52 -24.64 -4.28
CA ASN A 8 24.38 -23.78 -4.61
C ASN A 8 23.90 -22.98 -3.38
N LEU A 9 23.95 -23.58 -2.19
CA LEU A 9 23.57 -22.89 -0.96
C LEU A 9 24.57 -21.78 -0.61
N GLU A 10 25.88 -22.06 -0.71
CA GLU A 10 26.92 -21.06 -0.47
C GLU A 10 26.81 -19.88 -1.44
N GLU A 11 26.62 -20.14 -2.74
CA GLU A 11 26.42 -19.08 -3.74
C GLU A 11 25.17 -18.24 -3.46
N VAL A 12 24.05 -18.88 -3.08
CA VAL A 12 22.82 -18.17 -2.72
C VAL A 12 23.01 -17.32 -1.46
N THR A 13 23.75 -17.81 -0.46
CA THR A 13 24.04 -17.04 0.75
C THR A 13 24.92 -15.82 0.45
N GLN A 14 26.03 -16.00 -0.29
CA GLN A 14 26.90 -14.90 -0.71
C GLN A 14 26.14 -13.85 -1.53
N PHE A 15 25.23 -14.29 -2.39
CA PHE A 15 24.39 -13.38 -3.15
C PHE A 15 23.43 -12.56 -2.27
N ARG A 16 22.81 -13.18 -1.26
CA ARG A 16 21.95 -12.47 -0.29
C ARG A 16 22.73 -11.46 0.52
N GLU A 17 23.89 -11.85 1.06
CA GLU A 17 24.77 -10.94 1.81
C GLU A 17 25.18 -9.73 0.96
N ALA A 18 25.48 -9.95 -0.33
CA ALA A 18 25.80 -8.86 -1.26
C ALA A 18 24.61 -7.93 -1.54
N LEU A 19 23.39 -8.45 -1.57
CA LEU A 19 22.18 -7.63 -1.70
C LEU A 19 21.94 -6.77 -0.46
N ASP A 20 22.08 -7.36 0.74
CA ASP A 20 21.86 -6.67 2.01
C ASP A 20 22.92 -5.59 2.27
N ALA A 21 24.16 -5.82 1.81
CA ALA A 21 25.24 -4.84 1.91
C ALA A 21 25.19 -3.75 0.84
N ALA A 22 24.41 -3.92 -0.24
CA ALA A 22 24.38 -2.99 -1.35
C ALA A 22 23.56 -1.73 -1.03
N PRO A 23 24.02 -0.53 -1.44
CA PRO A 23 23.24 0.68 -1.25
C PRO A 23 21.99 0.70 -2.15
N ALA A 24 20.91 1.31 -1.65
CA ALA A 24 19.60 1.33 -2.33
C ALA A 24 19.63 1.87 -3.78
N TRP A 25 20.49 2.85 -4.08
CA TRP A 25 20.61 3.38 -5.45
C TRP A 25 21.14 2.33 -6.44
N LEU A 26 22.05 1.45 -5.98
CA LEU A 26 22.64 0.41 -6.80
C LEU A 26 21.63 -0.71 -7.05
N LEU A 27 20.89 -1.12 -6.01
CA LEU A 27 19.80 -2.08 -6.13
C LEU A 27 18.74 -1.60 -7.12
N ASN A 28 18.32 -0.33 -7.01
CA ASN A 28 17.39 0.28 -7.95
C ASN A 28 17.90 0.30 -9.39
N LYS A 29 19.20 0.58 -9.59
CA LYS A 29 19.83 0.53 -10.91
C LYS A 29 19.80 -0.88 -11.49
N ILE A 30 20.22 -1.88 -10.71
CA ILE A 30 20.23 -3.28 -11.11
C ILE A 30 18.79 -3.75 -11.44
N LEU A 31 17.81 -3.43 -10.60
CA LEU A 31 16.41 -3.80 -10.82
C LEU A 31 15.85 -3.22 -12.13
N ARG A 32 16.19 -1.96 -12.45
CA ARG A 32 15.84 -1.33 -13.73
C ARG A 32 16.50 -2.06 -14.90
N ASP A 33 17.79 -2.37 -14.80
CA ASP A 33 18.52 -3.08 -15.84
C ASP A 33 17.97 -4.50 -16.05
N VAL A 34 17.62 -5.22 -14.98
CA VAL A 34 16.95 -6.52 -15.04
C VAL A 34 15.59 -6.41 -15.74
N CYS A 35 14.77 -5.41 -15.39
CA CYS A 35 13.50 -5.16 -16.07
C CYS A 35 13.66 -4.83 -17.57
N ILE A 36 14.80 -4.28 -17.99
CA ILE A 36 15.10 -3.99 -19.40
C ILE A 36 15.55 -5.27 -20.13
N ARG A 37 16.49 -6.01 -19.54
CA ARG A 37 17.12 -7.19 -20.16
C ARG A 37 16.25 -8.43 -20.10
N VAL A 38 15.41 -8.55 -19.07
CA VAL A 38 14.53 -9.70 -18.83
C VAL A 38 13.08 -9.19 -18.76
N PRO A 39 12.37 -9.09 -19.89
CA PRO A 39 11.00 -8.56 -19.92
C PRO A 39 10.01 -9.33 -19.02
N ALA A 40 10.26 -10.63 -18.79
CA ALA A 40 9.47 -11.46 -17.89
C ALA A 40 9.53 -11.01 -16.42
N ALA A 41 10.55 -10.25 -16.01
CA ALA A 41 10.65 -9.71 -14.66
C ALA A 41 9.71 -8.51 -14.43
N ARG A 42 9.31 -7.80 -15.49
CA ARG A 42 8.45 -6.60 -15.40
C ARG A 42 7.12 -6.84 -14.67
N PRO A 43 6.31 -7.87 -14.98
CA PRO A 43 5.07 -8.11 -14.26
C PRO A 43 5.32 -8.39 -12.76
N LEU A 44 6.41 -9.10 -12.43
CA LEU A 44 6.74 -9.39 -11.02
C LEU A 44 7.02 -8.09 -10.25
N VAL A 45 7.92 -7.26 -10.79
CA VAL A 45 8.26 -5.96 -10.18
C VAL A 45 7.05 -5.02 -10.15
N SER A 46 6.24 -5.04 -11.20
CA SER A 46 5.02 -4.24 -11.29
C SER A 46 4.02 -4.62 -10.19
N HIS A 47 3.77 -5.91 -9.96
CA HIS A 47 2.84 -6.35 -8.92
C HIS A 47 3.36 -6.06 -7.50
N SER A 48 4.69 -6.00 -7.31
CA SER A 48 5.28 -5.64 -6.02
C SER A 48 5.23 -4.13 -5.72
N LEU A 49 5.35 -3.28 -6.73
CA LEU A 49 5.49 -1.82 -6.54
C LEU A 49 4.23 -1.02 -6.88
N LEU A 50 3.33 -1.60 -7.68
CA LEU A 50 2.11 -0.94 -8.15
C LEU A 50 0.88 -1.74 -7.75
N VAL A 51 -0.15 -1.01 -7.36
CA VAL A 51 -1.47 -1.53 -7.03
C VAL A 51 -2.52 -0.77 -7.81
N THR A 52 -3.69 -1.38 -7.99
CA THR A 52 -4.82 -0.72 -8.63
C THR A 52 -5.60 0.12 -7.61
N GLU A 53 -6.27 1.18 -8.06
CA GLU A 53 -7.05 2.08 -7.15
C GLU A 53 -8.11 1.34 -6.32
N ASP A 54 -8.68 0.24 -6.83
CA ASP A 54 -9.66 -0.60 -6.12
C ASP A 54 -9.05 -1.50 -5.03
N GLN A 55 -7.72 -1.65 -4.99
CA GLN A 55 -7.02 -2.40 -3.93
C GLN A 55 -6.61 -1.52 -2.75
N VAL A 56 -6.80 -0.20 -2.86
CA VAL A 56 -6.49 0.74 -1.78
C VAL A 56 -7.51 0.56 -0.68
N ALA A 57 -7.05 0.49 0.55
CA ALA A 57 -7.94 0.42 1.68
C ALA A 57 -8.76 1.73 1.78
N ILE A 58 -10.06 1.59 1.98
CA ILE A 58 -11.03 2.69 1.98
C ILE A 58 -11.50 2.91 3.41
N LYS A 59 -11.35 4.14 3.91
CA LYS A 59 -11.97 4.58 5.17
C LYS A 59 -13.49 4.50 4.99
N GLY A 60 -14.13 3.59 5.73
CA GLY A 60 -15.58 3.46 5.74
C GLY A 60 -16.22 4.76 6.24
N ASP A 61 -17.27 5.21 5.58
CA ASP A 61 -18.10 6.30 6.12
C ASP A 61 -19.15 5.62 7.01
N ASP A 62 -19.01 5.74 8.33
CA ASP A 62 -19.98 5.24 9.32
C ASP A 62 -21.25 6.11 9.37
N SER A 63 -21.79 6.44 8.19
CA SER A 63 -23.06 7.13 8.01
C SER A 63 -24.12 6.11 7.56
N ASP A 64 -24.91 5.68 8.54
CA ASP A 64 -26.29 5.18 8.43
C ASP A 64 -26.53 3.81 7.76
N SER A 65 -26.61 2.76 8.59
CA SER A 65 -27.53 1.65 8.32
C SER A 65 -28.08 1.05 9.61
N ASP A 66 -28.92 1.82 10.30
CA ASP A 66 -30.03 1.24 11.06
C ASP A 66 -30.95 0.56 10.04
N SER A 67 -30.82 -0.76 9.92
CA SER A 67 -31.79 -1.61 9.24
C SER A 67 -31.94 -2.89 10.03
N GLU A 68 -32.83 -2.79 11.01
CA GLU A 68 -33.55 -3.91 11.62
C GLU A 68 -33.99 -4.90 10.52
N SER A 69 -33.30 -6.04 10.45
CA SER A 69 -33.69 -7.15 9.59
C SER A 69 -34.63 -8.07 10.37
N ASP A 70 -35.93 -7.83 10.19
CA ASP A 70 -36.98 -8.76 10.57
C ASP A 70 -36.85 -10.05 9.75
N THR A 71 -36.55 -11.13 10.47
CA THR A 71 -36.58 -12.52 10.03
C THR A 71 -37.99 -12.97 9.67
N HIS A 72 -38.27 -13.25 8.40
CA HIS A 72 -39.30 -14.23 8.04
C HIS A 72 -38.88 -15.07 6.83
N SER A 73 -38.47 -16.30 7.13
CA SER A 73 -38.33 -17.40 6.19
C SER A 73 -39.70 -17.93 5.81
N GLU A 74 -40.00 -18.04 4.52
CA GLU A 74 -41.01 -18.99 4.04
C GLU A 74 -40.49 -19.61 2.74
N SER A 75 -40.36 -20.93 2.78
CA SER A 75 -40.01 -21.86 1.72
C SER A 75 -41.21 -22.15 0.82
N ASP A 76 -40.99 -22.45 -0.46
CA ASP A 76 -41.81 -23.45 -1.17
C ASP A 76 -41.07 -24.06 -2.37
N ALA A 77 -41.33 -25.35 -2.56
CA ALA A 77 -40.66 -26.29 -3.46
C ALA A 77 -41.59 -26.75 -4.61
N ASP A 78 -41.06 -27.70 -5.41
CA ASP A 78 -41.62 -28.50 -6.51
C ASP A 78 -41.61 -27.89 -7.94
N ASN A 79 -41.41 -28.58 -9.08
CA ASN A 79 -40.83 -29.87 -9.53
C ASN A 79 -41.37 -30.16 -10.95
N GLY A 80 -40.69 -31.03 -11.71
CA GLY A 80 -41.17 -31.72 -12.93
C GLY A 80 -40.49 -31.24 -14.21
N SER A 81 -39.53 -31.93 -14.85
CA SER A 81 -39.41 -33.31 -15.39
C SER A 81 -39.66 -33.36 -16.92
N GLU A 82 -38.63 -33.86 -17.62
CA GLU A 82 -38.59 -34.61 -18.91
C GLU A 82 -39.21 -33.99 -20.20
N SER A 83 -38.84 -34.31 -21.46
CA SER A 83 -37.90 -35.24 -22.11
C SER A 83 -37.82 -34.85 -23.60
N GLU A 84 -36.65 -35.03 -24.22
CA GLU A 84 -36.37 -35.52 -25.60
C GLU A 84 -37.38 -35.28 -26.76
N THR A 85 -36.90 -34.75 -27.89
CA THR A 85 -36.76 -35.53 -29.16
C THR A 85 -36.33 -34.68 -30.35
N SER A 86 -35.39 -35.24 -31.11
CA SER A 86 -34.76 -34.72 -32.32
C SER A 86 -35.70 -34.59 -33.52
N LYS A 87 -35.42 -33.63 -34.41
CA LYS A 87 -35.73 -33.77 -35.85
C LYS A 87 -34.78 -32.95 -36.72
N HIS A 88 -33.85 -33.67 -37.36
CA HIS A 88 -33.14 -33.24 -38.55
C HIS A 88 -34.11 -32.76 -39.63
N LYS A 89 -33.88 -31.58 -40.20
CA LYS A 89 -34.12 -31.32 -41.63
C LYS A 89 -33.00 -30.47 -42.22
N ARG A 90 -32.66 -30.87 -43.43
CA ARG A 90 -31.47 -30.58 -44.22
C ARG A 90 -31.42 -29.14 -44.74
N GLU A 91 -30.21 -28.68 -45.00
CA GLU A 91 -29.86 -27.51 -45.82
C GLU A 91 -30.48 -27.57 -47.23
N PRO A 92 -30.50 -26.42 -47.92
CA PRO A 92 -29.60 -26.35 -49.07
C PRO A 92 -28.69 -25.11 -49.04
N ALA A 93 -27.50 -25.34 -49.56
CA ALA A 93 -26.43 -24.38 -49.75
C ALA A 93 -26.87 -23.17 -50.59
N ASN A 94 -26.56 -21.98 -50.08
CA ASN A 94 -26.25 -20.82 -50.89
C ASN A 94 -25.14 -20.03 -50.19
N GLY A 95 -23.96 -20.07 -50.80
CA GLY A 95 -22.75 -19.47 -50.27
C GLY A 95 -22.80 -17.96 -50.29
N ILE A 96 -22.72 -17.37 -49.10
CA ILE A 96 -22.05 -16.11 -48.83
C ILE A 96 -21.29 -16.36 -47.52
N LEU A 97 -19.97 -16.48 -47.60
CA LEU A 97 -19.11 -16.46 -46.42
C LEU A 97 -19.22 -15.05 -45.83
N GLU A 98 -20.12 -14.86 -44.88
CA GLU A 98 -20.08 -13.70 -44.00
C GLU A 98 -18.74 -13.75 -43.25
N VAL A 99 -17.87 -12.81 -43.61
CA VAL A 99 -16.68 -12.51 -42.83
C VAL A 99 -17.18 -12.01 -41.48
N ILE A 100 -17.23 -12.90 -40.51
CA ILE A 100 -17.43 -12.54 -39.11
C ILE A 100 -16.17 -11.74 -38.75
N GLU A 101 -16.32 -10.42 -38.69
CA GLU A 101 -15.30 -9.54 -38.15
C GLU A 101 -14.89 -10.08 -36.78
N PRO A 102 -13.58 -10.31 -36.52
CA PRO A 102 -13.15 -10.73 -35.21
C PRO A 102 -13.61 -9.66 -34.22
N LYS A 103 -14.49 -10.06 -33.30
CA LYS A 103 -14.95 -9.25 -32.19
C LYS A 103 -13.71 -8.83 -31.41
N VAL A 104 -13.23 -7.63 -31.70
CA VAL A 104 -12.16 -6.98 -30.93
C VAL A 104 -12.64 -7.06 -29.48
N PRO A 105 -11.91 -7.74 -28.58
CA PRO A 105 -12.30 -7.74 -27.18
C PRO A 105 -12.39 -6.29 -26.75
N ALA A 106 -13.51 -5.93 -26.14
CA ALA A 106 -13.73 -4.60 -25.58
C ALA A 106 -12.47 -4.17 -24.82
N PRO A 107 -12.07 -2.89 -24.91
CA PRO A 107 -10.87 -2.43 -24.22
C PRO A 107 -11.04 -2.76 -22.74
N VAL A 108 -10.23 -3.70 -22.25
CA VAL A 108 -10.12 -3.98 -20.82
C VAL A 108 -9.82 -2.64 -20.18
N GLU A 109 -10.77 -2.13 -19.40
CA GLU A 109 -10.58 -0.86 -18.71
C GLU A 109 -9.27 -0.94 -17.95
N ARG A 110 -8.29 -0.14 -18.38
CA ARG A 110 -7.00 -0.11 -17.73
C ARG A 110 -7.22 0.59 -16.41
N LYS A 111 -7.44 -0.20 -15.36
CA LYS A 111 -7.52 0.28 -13.97
C LYS A 111 -6.30 1.17 -13.71
N ARG A 112 -6.53 2.31 -13.08
CA ARG A 112 -5.47 3.26 -12.77
C ARG A 112 -4.52 2.61 -11.76
N LEU A 113 -3.24 2.62 -12.10
CA LEU A 113 -2.18 2.11 -11.25
C LEU A 113 -1.61 3.25 -10.40
N ARG A 114 -1.37 2.96 -9.13
CA ARG A 114 -0.68 3.85 -8.18
C ARG A 114 0.47 3.10 -7.51
N ARG A 115 1.35 3.84 -6.84
CA ARG A 115 2.41 3.26 -6.01
C ARG A 115 1.78 2.54 -4.81
N ARG A 116 2.33 1.36 -4.50
CA ARG A 116 1.91 0.56 -3.34
C ARG A 116 2.33 1.19 -2.02
N TYR A 117 3.52 1.77 -1.98
CA TYR A 117 4.05 2.43 -0.80
C TYR A 117 3.95 3.95 -0.92
N ALA A 118 3.57 4.59 0.19
CA ALA A 118 3.40 6.04 0.32
C ALA A 118 3.97 6.50 1.68
N LEU A 119 4.32 7.78 1.78
CA LEU A 119 4.71 8.40 3.05
C LEU A 119 3.49 9.03 3.70
N CYS A 120 3.34 8.81 5.00
CA CYS A 120 2.28 9.43 5.78
C CYS A 120 2.61 10.89 6.08
N PHE A 121 1.63 11.79 6.00
CA PHE A 121 1.80 13.19 6.38
C PHE A 121 1.87 13.39 7.90
N ASN A 122 1.21 12.53 8.68
CA ASN A 122 1.10 12.69 10.14
C ASN A 122 2.29 12.06 10.88
N CYS A 123 2.57 10.78 10.65
CA CYS A 123 3.68 10.07 11.31
C CYS A 123 5.00 10.07 10.51
N GLU A 124 5.00 10.57 9.27
CA GLU A 124 6.18 10.59 8.36
C GLU A 124 6.72 9.19 7.96
N GLU A 125 6.05 8.10 8.35
CA GLU A 125 6.46 6.73 8.02
C GLU A 125 5.98 6.25 6.64
N GLU A 126 6.71 5.31 6.05
CA GLU A 126 6.31 4.63 4.81
C GLU A 126 5.32 3.49 5.12
N TYR A 127 4.18 3.49 4.44
CA TYR A 127 3.13 2.49 4.63
C TYR A 127 2.65 1.88 3.31
N ASP A 128 2.09 0.66 3.39
CA ASP A 128 1.43 -0.02 2.27
C ASP A 128 -0.03 0.43 2.18
N VAL A 129 -0.40 1.09 1.08
CA VAL A 129 -1.76 1.64 0.87
C VAL A 129 -2.86 0.55 0.81
N THR A 130 -2.47 -0.71 0.65
CA THR A 130 -3.41 -1.85 0.63
C THR A 130 -3.64 -2.46 2.01
N LEU A 131 -2.79 -2.15 2.98
CA LEU A 131 -2.85 -2.66 4.35
C LEU A 131 -3.20 -1.58 5.38
N ASN A 132 -3.42 -0.35 4.93
CA ASN A 132 -3.82 0.77 5.78
C ASN A 132 -5.20 0.49 6.39
N ASP A 133 -5.32 0.68 7.69
CA ASP A 133 -6.57 0.57 8.44
C ASP A 133 -6.70 1.72 9.45
N GLU A 134 -7.79 1.72 10.21
CA GLU A 134 -8.11 2.78 11.17
C GLU A 134 -7.16 2.87 12.37
N VAL A 135 -6.28 1.88 12.55
CA VAL A 135 -5.32 1.83 13.65
C VAL A 135 -3.86 1.83 13.19
N SER A 136 -3.62 2.03 11.90
CA SER A 136 -2.30 1.90 11.29
C SER A 136 -1.39 3.09 11.60
N CYS A 137 -1.94 4.31 11.71
CA CYS A 137 -1.16 5.52 11.93
C CYS A 137 -1.23 5.94 13.39
N LEU A 138 -0.08 5.88 14.07
CA LEU A 138 0.12 6.44 15.40
C LEU A 138 0.94 7.72 15.29
N TYR A 139 0.42 8.85 15.74
CA TYR A 139 1.14 10.13 15.67
C TYR A 139 0.80 11.06 16.83
N HIS A 140 1.64 12.08 17.01
CA HIS A 140 1.36 13.21 17.89
C HIS A 140 0.89 14.39 17.02
N PRO A 141 -0.30 14.96 17.24
CA PRO A 141 -0.82 16.06 16.43
C PRO A 141 -0.07 17.38 16.68
N GLU A 142 0.61 17.49 17.82
CA GLU A 142 1.38 18.66 18.22
C GLU A 142 2.87 18.34 18.22
N LEU A 143 3.68 19.36 17.90
CA LEU A 143 5.13 19.24 17.92
C LEU A 143 5.64 19.19 19.37
N PRO A 144 6.77 18.51 19.62
CA PRO A 144 7.36 18.46 20.95
C PRO A 144 7.85 19.84 21.39
N GLU A 145 7.60 20.16 22.66
CA GLU A 145 7.99 21.41 23.32
C GLU A 145 8.96 21.14 24.47
N PRO A 146 9.84 22.12 24.80
CA PRO A 146 10.76 21.97 25.91
C PRO A 146 10.02 22.03 27.26
N ASP A 147 10.38 21.15 28.17
CA ASP A 147 9.89 21.18 29.55
C ASP A 147 10.56 22.34 30.33
N GLU A 148 9.75 23.30 30.78
CA GLU A 148 10.21 24.46 31.53
C GLU A 148 11.00 24.08 32.80
N ASP A 149 10.64 22.97 33.47
CA ASP A 149 11.32 22.52 34.68
C ASP A 149 12.67 21.86 34.36
N ALA A 150 12.76 21.12 33.25
CA ALA A 150 14.01 20.50 32.79
C ALA A 150 15.02 21.54 32.30
N TRP A 151 14.53 22.63 31.69
CA TRP A 151 15.35 23.71 31.12
C TRP A 151 15.42 24.97 31.99
N ALA A 152 15.07 24.90 33.28
CA ALA A 152 14.98 26.06 34.17
C ALA A 152 16.28 26.90 34.29
N ASP A 153 17.45 26.25 34.14
CA ASP A 153 18.77 26.90 34.18
C ASP A 153 19.25 27.39 32.79
N HIS A 154 18.51 27.13 31.72
CA HIS A 154 18.91 27.45 30.35
C HIS A 154 18.42 28.84 29.93
N ASP A 155 19.36 29.77 29.75
CA ASP A 155 19.10 31.09 29.17
C ASP A 155 19.40 31.09 27.66
N GLU A 156 18.38 31.21 26.82
CA GLU A 156 18.54 31.21 25.35
C GLU A 156 19.45 32.33 24.81
N TYR A 157 19.58 33.45 25.51
CA TYR A 157 20.48 34.54 25.11
C TYR A 157 21.96 34.15 25.27
N VAL A 158 22.26 33.26 26.21
CA VAL A 158 23.62 32.81 26.54
C VAL A 158 23.93 31.45 25.92
N HIS A 159 22.95 30.55 25.94
CA HIS A 159 23.08 29.14 25.61
C HIS A 159 22.50 28.76 24.23
N GLY A 160 21.73 29.66 23.60
CA GLY A 160 21.09 29.43 22.31
C GLY A 160 19.69 28.80 22.42
N ASP A 161 19.06 28.62 21.27
CA ASP A 161 17.68 28.10 21.14
C ASP A 161 17.56 26.65 21.66
N ILE A 162 16.63 26.41 22.58
CA ILE A 162 16.36 25.09 23.14
C ILE A 162 15.61 24.23 22.12
N ASN A 163 14.69 24.80 21.33
CA ASN A 163 13.79 24.05 20.47
C ASN A 163 14.42 23.67 19.12
N THR A 164 15.62 23.11 19.16
CA THR A 164 16.35 22.61 17.99
C THR A 164 16.31 21.08 17.93
N LYS A 165 16.44 20.53 16.72
CA LYS A 165 16.49 19.07 16.51
C LYS A 165 17.67 18.42 17.24
N GLU A 166 18.80 19.11 17.30
CA GLU A 166 20.01 18.64 17.99
C GLU A 166 19.78 18.51 19.50
N MET A 167 19.16 19.51 20.14
CA MET A 167 18.83 19.46 21.57
C MET A 167 17.83 18.34 21.90
N ARG A 168 16.83 18.12 21.04
CA ARG A 168 15.86 17.01 21.21
C ARG A 168 16.49 15.63 21.12
N GLU A 169 17.53 15.48 20.28
CA GLU A 169 18.27 14.22 20.15
C GLU A 169 19.25 14.01 21.32
N GLU A 170 19.85 15.08 21.85
CA GLU A 170 20.82 15.00 22.95
C GLU A 170 20.15 14.88 24.33
N TYR A 171 19.02 15.57 24.53
CA TYR A 171 18.27 15.64 25.78
C TYR A 171 16.78 15.32 25.53
N PRO A 172 16.43 14.10 25.11
CA PRO A 172 15.04 13.73 24.81
C PRO A 172 14.12 13.93 26.02
N ASP A 173 14.59 13.59 27.21
CA ASP A 173 13.86 13.74 28.49
C ASP A 173 13.55 15.21 28.84
N GLY A 174 14.17 16.18 28.16
CA GLY A 174 13.89 17.61 28.31
C GLY A 174 12.74 18.11 27.44
N PHE A 175 12.09 17.24 26.67
CA PHE A 175 10.99 17.61 25.78
C PHE A 175 9.80 16.68 25.99
N TYR A 176 8.61 17.22 25.78
CA TYR A 176 7.37 16.48 25.87
C TYR A 176 6.44 16.84 24.72
N TYR A 177 5.46 15.98 24.45
CA TYR A 177 4.39 16.24 23.50
C TYR A 177 3.19 16.88 24.22
N PRO A 178 2.83 18.15 23.94
CA PRO A 178 1.79 18.83 24.70
C PRO A 178 0.38 18.24 24.49
N CYS A 179 0.17 17.51 23.40
CA CYS A 179 -1.06 16.78 23.13
C CYS A 179 -1.39 15.67 24.14
N CYS A 180 -0.39 15.11 24.84
CA CYS A 180 -0.59 13.99 25.76
C CYS A 180 0.34 13.94 26.98
N ASP A 181 1.19 14.96 27.16
CA ASP A 181 2.17 15.08 28.24
C ASP A 181 3.17 13.90 28.34
N ARG A 182 3.41 13.20 27.22
CA ARG A 182 4.41 12.12 27.13
C ARG A 182 5.78 12.64 26.73
N GLU A 183 6.82 11.90 27.09
CA GLU A 183 8.21 12.27 26.79
C GLU A 183 8.51 12.21 25.28
N TYR A 184 9.48 12.99 24.82
CA TYR A 184 9.91 12.98 23.43
C TYR A 184 10.49 11.61 23.03
N GLY A 185 10.03 11.09 21.89
CA GLY A 185 10.38 9.76 21.41
C GLY A 185 9.39 8.66 21.78
N GLU A 186 8.38 8.94 22.61
CA GLU A 186 7.28 8.01 22.84
C GLU A 186 6.33 7.87 21.64
N GLU A 187 5.65 6.72 21.57
CA GLU A 187 4.65 6.43 20.54
C GLU A 187 3.52 7.47 20.51
N GLY A 188 3.00 7.71 19.31
CA GLY A 188 1.91 8.65 19.04
C GLY A 188 0.69 8.43 19.93
N CYS A 189 0.05 9.54 20.35
CA CYS A 189 -1.16 9.48 21.18
C CYS A 189 -2.45 9.37 20.37
N GLU A 190 -2.46 9.81 19.11
CA GLU A 190 -3.59 9.72 18.20
C GLU A 190 -3.46 8.50 17.29
N VAL A 191 -4.60 7.90 16.98
CA VAL A 191 -4.72 6.70 16.16
C VAL A 191 -5.68 6.97 15.01
N ASP A 192 -5.21 6.86 13.77
CA ASP A 192 -6.06 7.01 12.57
C ASP A 192 -5.48 6.21 11.39
N TRP A 193 -6.12 6.34 10.22
CA TRP A 193 -5.60 5.93 8.93
C TRP A 193 -4.39 6.77 8.54
N HIS A 194 -3.40 6.15 7.88
CA HIS A 194 -2.34 6.93 7.26
C HIS A 194 -2.89 7.81 6.12
N GLU A 195 -2.53 9.08 6.13
CA GLU A 195 -2.82 10.02 5.03
C GLU A 195 -1.59 10.23 4.15
N GLU A 196 -1.73 10.07 2.83
CA GLU A 196 -0.63 10.26 1.88
C GLU A 196 -0.18 11.72 1.80
N ASP A 197 1.12 11.98 1.99
CA ASP A 197 1.69 13.31 1.79
C ASP A 197 1.63 13.69 0.29
N THR A 198 0.70 14.59 -0.05
CA THR A 198 0.53 15.13 -1.40
C THR A 198 1.22 16.48 -1.61
N SER A 199 1.89 17.04 -0.59
CA SER A 199 2.49 18.37 -0.63
C SER A 199 3.55 18.53 -1.74
N GLY A 200 4.22 17.45 -2.12
CA GLY A 200 5.17 17.39 -3.24
C GLY A 200 4.53 17.28 -4.64
N ARG A 201 3.25 16.93 -4.75
CA ARG A 201 2.53 16.71 -6.03
C ARG A 201 1.86 18.00 -6.50
N LYS A 202 2.63 19.06 -6.76
CA LYS A 202 2.11 20.26 -7.44
C LYS A 202 1.53 19.85 -8.80
N ARG A 203 0.19 19.84 -8.91
CA ARG A 203 -0.51 19.82 -10.20
C ARG A 203 0.03 20.99 -11.02
N ARG A 204 0.65 20.71 -12.17
CA ARG A 204 0.91 21.75 -13.18
C ARG A 204 -0.45 22.31 -13.59
N LYS A 205 -0.83 23.47 -13.04
CA LYS A 205 -1.90 24.28 -13.60
C LYS A 205 -1.40 24.76 -14.96
N TYR A 206 -2.10 24.34 -16.02
CA TYR A 206 -1.94 24.86 -17.37
C TYR A 206 -2.64 26.21 -17.47
#